data_AF-A0A7V8WQ17-F1
#
_entry.id   AF-A0A7V8WQ17-F1
#
_cell.length_a   1.000
_cell.length_b   1.000
_cell.length_c   1.000
_cell.angle_alpha   90.00
_cell.angle_beta   90.00
_cell.angle_gamma   90.00
#
_symmetry.space_group_name_H-M   'P 1'
#
loop_
_entity.id
_entity.type
_entity.pdbx_description
1 polymer ?
#
loop_
_entity_poly.entity_id
_entity_poly.type
_entity_poly.pdbx_seq_one_letter_code
_entity_poly.pdbx_strand_id
1 'polypeptide(L)' 'PAIDAFAIGEFFYLFQLQTVMAGALYDVNPFGQPGVEAGKNATYALMGRAGYEDLRAELSATPGNADRFRNTPAG' A
#
# COMPACT_ATOMS: atom_id res chain seq x y z
N PRO A 1 13.25 -26.63 20.18
CA PRO A 1 13.77 -26.51 18.80
C PRO A 1 14.97 -25.55 18.82
N ALA A 2 15.99 -25.78 17.99
CA ALA A 2 17.10 -24.83 17.82
C ALA A 2 16.73 -23.79 16.76
N ILE A 3 17.23 -22.56 16.92
CA ILE A 3 17.11 -21.54 15.87
C ILE A 3 18.32 -21.72 14.95
N ASP A 4 18.09 -22.36 13.81
CA ASP A 4 19.06 -22.55 12.74
C ASP A 4 18.46 -22.13 11.39
N ALA A 5 19.26 -22.23 10.33
CA ALA A 5 18.83 -21.84 8.98
C ALA A 5 17.60 -22.65 8.50
N PHE A 6 17.47 -23.91 8.92
CA PHE A 6 16.34 -24.75 8.53
C PHE A 6 15.06 -24.29 9.22
N ALA A 7 15.09 -24.11 10.55
CA ALA A 7 13.95 -23.64 11.32
C ALA A 7 13.50 -22.22 10.89
N ILE A 8 14.44 -21.34 10.54
CA ILE A 8 14.13 -20.00 9.99
C ILE A 8 13.48 -20.11 8.61
N GLY A 9 13.94 -21.04 7.76
CA GLY A 9 13.35 -21.31 6.46
C GLY A 9 11.88 -21.75 6.56
N GLU A 10 11.59 -22.72 7.44
CA GLU A 10 10.22 -23.16 7.72
C GLU A 10 9.34 -22.02 8.22
N PHE A 11 9.87 -21.20 9.13
CA PHE A 11 9.17 -20.04 9.67
C PHE A 11 8.81 -19.02 8.58
N PHE A 12 9.75 -18.66 7.69
CA PHE A 12 9.46 -17.75 6.58
C PHE A 12 8.45 -18.34 5.60
N TYR A 13 8.60 -19.62 5.24
CA TYR A 13 7.67 -20.26 4.31
C TYR A 13 6.25 -20.31 4.86
N LEU A 14 6.08 -20.60 6.16
CA LEU A 14 4.78 -20.59 6.83
C LEU A 14 4.08 -19.23 6.67
N PHE A 15 4.77 -18.13 6.96
CA PHE A 15 4.17 -16.79 6.85
C PHE A 15 3.93 -16.35 5.39
N GLN A 16 4.79 -16.76 4.46
CA GLN A 16 4.58 -16.52 3.03
C GLN A 16 3.30 -17.22 2.55
N LEU A 17 3.15 -18.51 2.88
CA LEU A 17 1.96 -19.28 2.53
C LEU A 17 0.70 -18.69 3.18
N GLN A 18 0.75 -18.36 4.48
CA GLN A 18 -0.37 -17.74 5.19
C GLN A 18 -0.79 -16.42 4.52
N THR A 19 0.17 -15.60 4.08
CA THR A 19 -0.11 -14.32 3.40
C THR A 19 -0.84 -14.54 2.08
N VAL A 20 -0.41 -15.52 1.28
CA VAL A 20 -1.09 -15.86 0.01
C VAL A 20 -2.51 -16.36 0.26
N MET A 21 -2.69 -17.24 1.24
CA MET A 21 -4.01 -17.76 1.60
C MET A 21 -4.94 -16.65 2.11
N ALA A 22 -4.43 -15.71 2.91
CA ALA A 22 -5.18 -14.55 3.36
C ALA A 22 -5.58 -13.64 2.18
N GLY A 23 -4.70 -13.42 1.20
CA GLY A 23 -5.02 -12.68 -0.02
C GLY A 23 -6.20 -13.29 -0.77
N ALA A 24 -6.17 -14.62 -0.98
CA ALA A 24 -7.28 -15.34 -1.60
C ALA A 24 -8.58 -15.24 -0.79
N LEU A 25 -8.50 -15.30 0.55
CA LEU A 25 -9.67 -15.18 1.44
C LEU A 25 -10.30 -13.78 1.40
N TYR A 26 -9.48 -12.73 1.31
CA TYR A 26 -9.94 -11.34 1.30
C TYR A 26 -10.22 -10.77 -0.09
N ASP A 27 -10.17 -11.60 -1.14
CA ASP A 27 -10.27 -11.18 -2.54
C ASP A 27 -9.28 -10.05 -2.90
N VAL A 28 -8.08 -10.14 -2.35
CA VAL A 28 -6.96 -9.22 -2.60
C VAL A 28 -5.87 -9.98 -3.34
N ASN A 29 -5.35 -9.41 -4.42
CA ASN A 29 -4.18 -9.95 -5.10
C ASN A 29 -2.93 -9.79 -4.22
N PRO A 30 -2.37 -10.87 -3.63
CA PRO A 30 -1.24 -10.77 -2.69
C PRO A 30 0.10 -10.48 -3.40
N PHE A 31 0.13 -10.53 -4.73
CA PHE A 31 1.31 -10.26 -5.55
C PHE A 31 1.26 -8.88 -6.23
N GLY A 32 0.14 -8.17 -6.11
CA GLY A 32 -0.04 -6.82 -6.65
C GLY A 32 0.58 -5.75 -5.75
N GLN A 33 1.10 -4.68 -6.35
CA GLN A 33 1.77 -3.59 -5.62
C GLN A 33 1.33 -2.18 -6.08
N PRO A 34 0.02 -1.90 -6.28
CA PRO A 34 -0.43 -0.65 -6.89
C PRO A 34 -0.06 0.59 -6.05
N GLY A 35 -0.11 0.46 -4.71
CA GLY A 35 0.24 1.56 -3.81
C GLY A 35 1.71 2.00 -3.90
N VAL A 36 2.62 1.10 -4.27
CA VAL A 36 4.06 1.41 -4.40
C VAL A 36 4.28 2.35 -5.59
N GLU A 37 3.72 2.01 -6.74
CA GLU A 37 3.84 2.85 -7.94
C GLU A 37 3.08 4.16 -7.79
N ALA A 38 1.89 4.14 -7.17
CA ALA A 38 1.16 5.36 -6.84
C ALA A 38 1.97 6.30 -5.93
N GLY A 39 2.61 5.75 -4.88
CA GLY A 39 3.45 6.53 -3.97
C GLY A 39 4.69 7.13 -4.66
N LYS A 40 5.32 6.37 -5.58
CA LYS A 40 6.43 6.89 -6.41
C LYS A 40 5.95 8.04 -7.29
N ASN A 41 4.84 7.88 -8.00
CA ASN A 41 4.29 8.91 -8.88
C ASN A 41 3.90 10.18 -8.10
N ALA A 42 3.28 10.03 -6.93
CA ALA A 42 2.98 11.17 -6.06
C ALA A 42 4.27 11.89 -5.62
N THR A 43 5.32 11.15 -5.25
CA THR A 43 6.61 11.73 -4.88
C THR A 43 7.24 12.50 -6.05
N TYR A 44 7.26 11.92 -7.25
CA TYR A 44 7.77 12.59 -8.45
C TYR A 44 7.01 13.88 -8.76
N ALA A 45 5.68 13.85 -8.68
CA ALA A 45 4.83 15.03 -8.87
C ALA A 45 5.13 16.12 -7.84
N LEU A 46 5.21 15.77 -6.56
CA LEU A 46 5.49 16.72 -5.48
C LEU A 46 6.91 17.30 -5.55
N MET A 47 7.88 16.53 -6.03
CA MET A 47 9.25 17.00 -6.29
C MET A 47 9.38 17.83 -7.59
N GLY A 48 8.30 18.01 -8.35
CA GLY A 48 8.31 18.83 -9.57
C GLY A 48 9.01 18.18 -10.76
N ARG A 49 9.00 16.84 -10.86
CA ARG A 49 9.55 16.14 -12.01
C ARG A 49 8.74 16.49 -13.28
N ALA A 50 9.44 16.79 -14.37
CA ALA A 50 8.80 17.07 -15.66
C ALA A 50 7.93 15.89 -16.13
N GLY A 51 6.73 16.18 -16.63
CA GLY A 51 5.74 15.19 -17.07
C GLY A 51 4.76 14.73 -15.98
N TYR A 52 4.82 15.34 -14.79
CA TYR A 52 3.93 15.06 -13.66
C TYR A 52 3.13 16.30 -13.20
N GLU A 53 3.05 17.34 -14.04
CA GLU A 53 2.45 18.63 -13.71
C GLU A 53 0.96 18.51 -13.38
N ASP A 54 0.21 17.73 -14.15
CA ASP A 54 -1.22 17.50 -13.93
C ASP A 54 -1.47 16.78 -12.60
N LEU A 55 -0.69 15.73 -12.32
CA LEU A 55 -0.77 14.99 -11.05
C LEU A 55 -0.38 15.87 -9.86
N ARG A 56 0.60 16.77 -10.03
CA ARG A 56 0.97 17.73 -8.99
C ARG A 56 -0.17 18.70 -8.70
N ALA A 57 -0.82 19.23 -9.75
CA ALA A 57 -1.96 20.13 -9.60
C ALA A 57 -3.12 19.45 -8.86
N GLU A 58 -3.46 18.22 -9.25
CA GLU A 58 -4.47 17.39 -8.58
C GLU A 58 -4.15 17.18 -7.10
N LEU A 59 -2.92 16.78 -6.77
CA LEU A 59 -2.50 16.51 -5.38
C LEU A 59 -2.46 17.77 -4.51
N SER A 60 -2.18 18.93 -5.10
CA SER A 60 -2.17 20.22 -4.40
C SER A 60 -3.54 20.88 -4.27
N ALA A 61 -4.55 20.37 -4.98
CA ALA A 61 -5.90 20.90 -4.91
C ALA A 61 -6.48 20.64 -3.51
N THR A 62 -7.10 21.67 -2.92
CA THR A 62 -7.83 21.48 -1.66
C THR A 62 -9.03 20.57 -1.95
N PRO A 63 -9.20 19.43 -1.26
CA PRO A 63 -10.34 18.56 -1.50
C PRO A 63 -11.62 19.33 -1.19
N GLY A 64 -12.53 19.42 -2.16
CA GLY A 64 -13.79 20.19 -2.07
C GLY A 64 -14.75 19.77 -0.96
N ASN A 65 -14.43 18.70 -0.23
CA ASN A 65 -15.12 18.29 0.99
C ASN A 65 -14.08 17.73 1.98
N ALA A 66 -13.50 18.62 2.79
CA ALA A 66 -12.56 18.26 3.86
C ALA A 66 -13.18 17.33 4.92
N ASP A 67 -14.52 17.29 5.01
CA ASP A 67 -15.24 16.44 5.96
C ASP A 67 -15.46 15.01 5.45
N ARG A 68 -15.17 14.68 4.18
CA ARG A 68 -15.32 13.30 3.66
C ARG A 68 -14.43 12.27 4.38
N PHE A 69 -13.35 12.74 5.00
CA PHE A 69 -12.41 11.90 5.74
C PHE A 69 -12.59 11.99 7.26
N ARG A 70 -13.61 12.72 7.73
CA ARG A 70 -13.91 12.84 9.15
C ARG A 70 -14.76 11.64 9.56
N ASN A 71 -14.13 10.65 10.18
CA ASN A 71 -14.85 9.56 10.87
C ASN A 71 -15.55 10.13 12.09
N THR A 72 -16.78 10.60 11.90
CA THR A 72 -17.67 10.95 13.01
C THR A 72 -18.28 9.64 13.50
N PRO A 73 -18.10 9.24 14.76
CA PRO A 73 -18.69 8.01 15.26
C PRO A 73 -20.21 8.16 15.20
N ALA A 74 -20.88 7.23 14.51
CA ALA A 74 -22.33 7.14 14.55
C ALA A 74 -22.74 6.85 16.00
N GLY A 75 -23.53 7.76 16.58
CA GLY A 75 -24.09 7.62 17.92
C GLY A 75 -25.08 6.46 18.02
#